data_AF-A0A165G5I0-F1
#
_entry.id   AF-A0A165G5I0-F1
#
_cell.length_a   1.000
_cell.length_b   1.000
_cell.length_c   1.000
_cell.angle_alpha   90.00
_cell.angle_beta   90.00
_cell.angle_gamma   90.00
#
_symmetry.space_group_name_H-M   'P 1'
#
loop_
_entity.id
_entity.type
_entity.pdbx_description
1 polymer ?
#
loop_
_entity_poly.entity_id
_entity_poly.type
_entity_poly.pdbx_seq_one_letter_code
_entity_poly.pdbx_strand_id
1 'polypeptide(L)'
;MGYNVNHTLYADTREMVRKSTGTPSHEYMIVNASVQYLVDGKKSPKQLGNVVERLHNVPATLKAVELKDWVYNGLYRKLRRDSEDFPWNKNCFEMCGPGQRYLEEDPNSAPMYEYCFKVGRKNGVACRTFSTNTHVEVNLVVKKEVWKRVEQWIWDAQVRDCGSAMSQYLQWVSPLWPLLL
;
A
#
# COMPACT_ATOMS: atom_id res chain seq x y z
N MET A 1 -10.75 -7.63 -31.04
CA MET A 1 -9.36 -7.36 -30.62
C MET A 1 -9.38 -6.94 -29.17
N GLY A 2 -9.10 -7.87 -28.25
CA GLY A 2 -9.12 -7.60 -26.81
C GLY A 2 -7.73 -7.17 -26.34
N TYR A 3 -7.53 -5.89 -26.06
CA TYR A 3 -6.34 -5.45 -25.34
C TYR A 3 -6.42 -5.99 -23.92
N ASN A 4 -5.47 -6.87 -23.58
CA ASN A 4 -5.34 -7.42 -22.23
C ASN A 4 -5.08 -6.27 -21.23
N VAL A 5 -5.79 -6.24 -20.10
CA VAL A 5 -5.62 -5.26 -19.01
C VAL A 5 -4.18 -5.24 -18.47
N ASN A 6 -3.41 -6.32 -18.66
CA ASN A 6 -1.99 -6.35 -18.34
C ASN A 6 -1.13 -5.45 -19.25
N HIS A 7 -1.61 -5.10 -20.45
CA HIS A 7 -0.90 -4.30 -21.43
C HIS A 7 -0.91 -2.80 -21.08
N THR A 8 -2.02 -2.30 -20.51
CA THR A 8 -2.12 -0.94 -19.97
C THR A 8 -1.22 -0.76 -18.75
N LEU A 9 -1.20 -1.75 -17.84
CA LEU A 9 -0.29 -1.76 -16.68
C LEU A 9 1.19 -1.71 -17.10
N TYR A 10 1.54 -2.34 -18.23
CA TYR A 10 2.91 -2.32 -18.73
C TYR A 10 3.31 -0.95 -19.27
N ALA A 11 2.39 -0.24 -19.91
CA ALA A 11 2.60 1.13 -20.37
C ALA A 11 2.81 2.08 -19.18
N ASP A 12 1.96 1.97 -18.15
CA ASP A 12 2.07 2.77 -16.92
C ASP A 12 3.38 2.49 -16.17
N THR A 13 3.76 1.21 -16.06
CA THR A 13 5.04 0.80 -15.44
C THR A 13 6.25 1.35 -16.22
N ARG A 14 6.18 1.37 -17.55
CA ARG A 14 7.26 1.89 -18.40
C ARG A 14 7.41 3.41 -18.26
N GLU A 15 6.30 4.14 -18.16
CA GLU A 15 6.33 5.58 -17.93
C GLU A 15 6.91 5.91 -16.54
N MET A 16 6.54 5.13 -15.54
CA MET A 16 7.07 5.22 -14.17
C MET A 16 8.60 5.03 -14.13
N VAL A 17 9.12 4.00 -14.81
CA VAL A 17 10.57 3.75 -14.94
C VAL A 17 11.28 4.84 -15.75
N ARG A 18 10.61 5.43 -16.74
CA ARG A 18 11.18 6.54 -17.50
C ARG A 18 11.29 7.82 -16.65
N LYS A 19 10.30 8.09 -15.79
CA LYS A 19 10.33 9.22 -14.84
C LYS A 19 11.42 9.04 -13.77
N SER A 20 11.71 7.80 -13.35
CA SER A 20 12.81 7.53 -12.41
C SER A 20 14.20 7.65 -13.01
N THR A 21 14.36 7.50 -14.33
CA THR A 21 15.66 7.57 -15.02
C THR A 21 16.02 8.97 -15.54
N GLY A 22 15.06 9.91 -15.58
CA GLY A 22 15.22 11.22 -16.22
C GLY A 22 15.59 12.40 -15.32
N THR A 23 15.58 12.26 -13.99
CA THR A 23 15.76 13.40 -13.06
C THR A 23 17.06 13.27 -12.26
N PRO A 24 18.00 14.23 -12.33
CA PRO A 24 19.18 14.22 -11.49
C PRO A 24 18.83 14.81 -10.11
N SER A 25 18.41 13.95 -9.18
CA SER A 25 18.78 14.07 -7.77
C SER A 25 18.75 12.68 -7.12
N HIS A 26 19.77 12.38 -6.33
CA HIS A 26 19.98 11.09 -5.66
C HIS A 26 18.96 10.80 -4.53
N GLU A 27 17.78 11.44 -4.55
CA GLU A 27 16.85 11.50 -3.42
C GLU A 27 15.83 10.35 -3.46
N TYR A 28 16.35 9.14 -3.26
CA TYR A 28 15.56 7.92 -3.23
C TYR A 28 15.38 7.39 -1.81
N MET A 29 14.20 6.82 -1.58
CA MET A 29 13.81 6.14 -0.35
C MET A 29 13.43 4.68 -0.61
N ILE A 30 13.37 3.90 0.47
CA ILE A 30 12.85 2.55 0.49
C ILE A 30 11.49 2.60 1.17
N VAL A 31 10.43 2.19 0.46
CA VAL A 31 9.07 2.17 1.02
C VAL A 31 8.73 0.73 1.43
N ASN A 32 8.52 0.52 2.73
CA ASN A 32 7.86 -0.69 3.23
C ASN A 32 6.35 -0.49 3.09
N ALA A 33 5.78 -1.15 2.08
CA ALA A 33 4.39 -1.03 1.70
C ALA A 33 3.57 -2.19 2.25
N SER A 34 2.38 -1.92 2.82
CA SER A 34 1.43 -2.96 3.21
C SER A 34 -0.01 -2.58 2.91
N VAL A 35 -0.90 -3.57 2.82
CA VAL A 35 -2.35 -3.34 2.75
C VAL A 35 -2.98 -3.66 4.10
N GLN A 36 -3.86 -2.78 4.54
CA GLN A 36 -4.51 -2.86 5.85
C GLN A 36 -6.00 -2.57 5.74
N TYR A 37 -6.77 -2.95 6.76
CA TYR A 37 -8.19 -2.63 6.88
C TYR A 37 -8.52 -2.32 8.35
N LEU A 38 -9.49 -1.43 8.56
CA LEU A 38 -9.96 -1.12 9.92
C LEU A 38 -11.09 -2.08 10.28
N VAL A 39 -10.97 -2.76 11.42
CA VAL A 39 -12.06 -3.56 11.99
C VAL A 39 -12.93 -2.65 12.83
N ASP A 40 -14.24 -2.73 12.64
CA ASP A 40 -15.19 -1.95 13.45
C ASP A 40 -14.97 -2.18 14.95
N GLY A 41 -14.96 -1.08 15.71
CA GLY A 41 -14.67 -1.08 17.14
C GLY A 41 -13.19 -1.22 17.52
N LYS A 42 -12.26 -1.36 16.57
CA LYS A 42 -10.80 -1.41 16.84
C LYS A 42 -10.10 -0.10 16.49
N LYS A 43 -9.14 0.26 17.35
CA LYS A 43 -8.30 1.47 17.17
C LYS A 43 -7.18 1.27 16.16
N SER A 44 -6.69 0.04 16.00
CA SER A 44 -5.61 -0.28 15.08
C SER A 44 -6.12 -1.05 13.86
N PRO A 45 -5.69 -0.67 12.65
CA PRO A 45 -5.98 -1.45 11.46
C PRO A 45 -5.21 -2.77 11.49
N LYS A 46 -5.78 -3.78 10.83
CA LYS A 46 -5.17 -5.08 10.64
C LYS A 46 -4.60 -5.19 9.25
N GLN A 47 -3.52 -5.96 9.13
CA GLN A 47 -2.95 -6.28 7.83
C GLN A 47 -3.89 -7.19 7.04
N LEU A 48 -4.11 -6.86 5.77
CA LEU A 48 -4.90 -7.65 4.84
C LEU A 48 -4.02 -8.75 4.25
N GLY A 49 -4.19 -9.98 4.74
CA GLY A 49 -3.39 -11.14 4.31
C GLY A 49 -1.88 -10.93 4.48
N ASN A 50 -1.09 -11.47 3.56
CA ASN A 50 0.37 -11.29 3.53
C ASN A 50 0.81 -10.29 2.44
N VAL A 51 -0.03 -9.27 2.18
CA VAL A 51 0.24 -8.28 1.13
C VAL A 51 1.16 -7.18 1.66
N VAL A 52 2.45 -7.51 1.70
CA VAL A 52 3.54 -6.61 2.09
C VAL A 52 4.63 -6.66 1.02
N GLU A 53 5.18 -5.51 0.65
CA GLU A 53 6.28 -5.40 -0.33
C GLU A 53 7.27 -4.32 0.09
N ARG A 54 8.56 -4.54 -0.18
CA ARG A 54 9.58 -3.51 -0.03
C ARG A 54 9.88 -2.93 -1.40
N LEU A 55 9.51 -1.66 -1.60
CA LEU A 55 9.72 -0.94 -2.85
C LEU A 55 11.01 -0.14 -2.77
N HIS A 56 11.93 -0.44 -3.69
CA HIS A 56 13.24 0.21 -3.79
C HIS A 56 13.21 1.36 -4.78
N ASN A 57 14.14 2.31 -4.63
CA ASN A 57 14.34 3.43 -5.54
C ASN A 57 13.07 4.29 -5.74
N VAL A 58 12.27 4.46 -4.68
CA VAL A 58 11.09 5.33 -4.74
C VAL A 58 11.57 6.77 -4.61
N PRO A 59 11.23 7.68 -5.54
CA PRO A 59 11.60 9.08 -5.41
C PRO A 59 10.97 9.69 -4.15
N ALA A 60 11.75 10.35 -3.31
CA ALA A 60 11.24 10.97 -2.08
C ALA A 60 10.36 12.20 -2.37
N THR A 61 10.44 12.74 -3.58
CA THR A 61 9.68 13.90 -4.06
C THR A 61 8.30 13.55 -4.61
N LEU A 62 7.91 12.26 -4.63
CA LEU A 62 6.60 11.86 -5.13
C LEU A 62 5.49 12.53 -4.33
N LYS A 63 4.52 13.10 -5.05
CA LYS A 63 3.29 13.62 -4.45
C LYS A 63 2.42 12.49 -3.90
N ALA A 64 1.50 12.79 -3.00
CA ALA A 64 0.63 11.78 -2.39
C ALA A 64 -0.07 10.87 -3.42
N VAL A 65 -0.62 11.44 -4.49
CA VAL A 65 -1.31 10.67 -5.55
C VAL A 65 -0.35 9.76 -6.31
N GLU A 66 0.83 10.26 -6.67
CA GLU A 66 1.85 9.52 -7.42
C GLU A 66 2.46 8.41 -6.56
N LEU A 67 2.69 8.69 -5.27
CA LEU A 67 3.16 7.72 -4.28
C LEU A 67 2.12 6.60 -4.10
N LYS A 68 0.84 6.94 -4.03
CA LYS A 68 -0.25 5.95 -3.95
C LYS A 68 -0.27 5.04 -5.18
N ASP A 69 -0.15 5.61 -6.37
CA ASP A 69 -0.09 4.85 -7.62
C ASP A 69 1.13 3.92 -7.64
N TRP A 70 2.28 4.41 -7.19
CA TRP A 70 3.51 3.62 -7.08
C TRP A 70 3.36 2.44 -6.13
N VAL A 71 2.82 2.70 -4.93
CA VAL A 71 2.62 1.70 -3.89
C VAL A 71 1.58 0.67 -4.29
N TYR A 72 0.46 1.12 -4.86
CA TYR A 72 -0.58 0.22 -5.36
C TYR A 72 -0.05 -0.69 -6.47
N ASN A 73 0.67 -0.15 -7.45
CA ASN A 73 1.24 -0.96 -8.53
C ASN A 73 2.27 -1.98 -8.02
N GLY A 74 3.08 -1.60 -7.03
CA GLY A 74 4.01 -2.51 -6.37
C GLY A 74 3.31 -3.67 -5.65
N LEU A 75 2.18 -3.40 -5.00
CA LEU A 75 1.39 -4.40 -4.27
C LEU A 75 0.39 -5.17 -5.16
N TYR A 76 0.08 -4.67 -6.35
CA TYR A 76 -1.03 -5.16 -7.19
C TYR A 76 -0.93 -6.65 -7.51
N ARG A 77 0.26 -7.16 -7.82
CA ARG A 77 0.45 -8.59 -8.11
C ARG A 77 0.13 -9.47 -6.91
N LYS A 78 0.55 -9.06 -5.71
CA LYS A 78 0.25 -9.78 -4.46
C LYS A 78 -1.24 -9.68 -4.14
N LEU A 79 -1.80 -8.47 -4.20
CA LEU A 79 -3.24 -8.25 -4.03
C LEU A 79 -4.06 -9.16 -4.94
N ARG A 80 -3.76 -9.19 -6.24
CA ARG A 80 -4.49 -10.01 -7.22
C ARG A 80 -4.32 -11.51 -6.99
N ARG A 81 -3.13 -11.97 -6.63
CA ARG A 81 -2.90 -13.38 -6.29
C ARG A 81 -3.71 -13.80 -5.08
N ASP A 82 -3.75 -12.94 -4.08
CA ASP A 82 -4.29 -13.23 -2.76
C ASP A 82 -5.83 -13.05 -2.68
N SER A 83 -6.42 -12.32 -3.63
CA SER A 83 -7.86 -12.03 -3.67
C SER A 83 -8.57 -12.48 -4.94
N GLU A 84 -7.85 -13.17 -5.83
CA GLU A 84 -8.26 -13.73 -7.12
C GLU A 84 -9.30 -12.91 -7.91
N ASP A 85 -10.56 -12.99 -7.50
CA ASP A 85 -11.73 -12.41 -8.16
C ASP A 85 -12.12 -11.00 -7.71
N PHE A 86 -11.64 -10.50 -6.56
CA PHE A 86 -12.06 -9.19 -6.10
C PHE A 86 -11.44 -8.07 -6.96
N PRO A 87 -12.26 -7.18 -7.59
CA PRO A 87 -11.77 -6.16 -8.51
C PRO A 87 -11.18 -4.95 -7.76
N TRP A 88 -10.02 -5.14 -7.13
CA TRP A 88 -9.32 -4.06 -6.43
C TRP A 88 -8.98 -2.92 -7.39
N ASN A 89 -9.24 -1.70 -6.94
CA ASN A 89 -8.83 -0.46 -7.59
C ASN A 89 -8.06 0.38 -6.56
N LYS A 90 -7.09 1.20 -6.97
CA LYS A 90 -6.43 2.17 -6.11
C LYS A 90 -7.40 3.07 -5.32
N ASN A 91 -8.56 3.38 -5.89
CA ASN A 91 -9.60 4.20 -5.24
C ASN A 91 -10.29 3.50 -4.06
N CYS A 92 -10.09 2.17 -3.92
CA CYS A 92 -10.57 1.39 -2.80
C CYS A 92 -9.81 1.66 -1.49
N PHE A 93 -8.68 2.35 -1.58
CA PHE A 93 -7.76 2.54 -0.47
C PHE A 93 -7.60 4.03 -0.13
N GLU A 94 -7.23 4.28 1.11
CA GLU A 94 -6.66 5.52 1.64
C GLU A 94 -5.18 5.27 1.92
N MET A 95 -4.32 6.25 1.63
CA MET A 95 -2.89 6.13 1.89
C MET A 95 -2.54 6.72 3.26
N CYS A 96 -1.99 5.87 4.14
CA CYS A 96 -1.55 6.23 5.48
C CYS A 96 -0.05 6.01 5.64
N GLY A 97 0.59 6.85 6.45
CA GLY A 97 2.02 6.78 6.76
C GLY A 97 2.31 6.24 8.15
N PRO A 98 3.52 6.51 8.68
CA PRO A 98 3.90 6.13 10.03
C PRO A 98 2.89 6.65 11.06
N GLY A 99 2.49 5.80 12.00
CA GLY A 99 1.50 6.16 13.02
C GLY A 99 0.08 6.37 12.50
N GLN A 100 -0.27 5.83 11.32
CA GLN A 100 -1.60 5.98 10.69
C GLN A 100 -1.95 7.43 10.33
N ARG A 101 -0.94 8.28 10.11
CA ARG A 101 -1.14 9.63 9.60
C ARG A 101 -1.69 9.57 8.17
N TYR A 102 -2.79 10.27 7.91
CA TYR A 102 -3.35 10.37 6.56
C TYR A 102 -2.39 11.19 5.67
N LEU A 103 -1.97 10.61 4.54
CA LEU A 103 -0.96 11.22 3.67
C LEU A 103 -1.54 12.00 2.50
N GLU A 104 -2.84 11.87 2.27
CA GLU A 104 -3.54 12.53 1.16
C GLU A 104 -4.19 13.86 1.60
N GLU A 105 -3.89 14.36 2.80
CA GLU A 105 -4.37 15.66 3.30
C GLU A 105 -4.01 16.82 2.36
N ASP A 106 -2.76 16.83 1.86
CA ASP A 106 -2.30 17.79 0.86
C ASP A 106 -1.78 17.04 -0.39
N PRO A 107 -2.56 17.03 -1.49
CA PRO A 107 -2.21 16.30 -2.70
C PRO A 107 -1.00 16.88 -3.44
N ASN A 108 -0.61 18.12 -3.16
CA ASN A 108 0.54 18.77 -3.79
C ASN A 108 1.84 18.60 -3.01
N SER A 109 1.75 18.14 -1.76
CA SER A 109 2.91 17.88 -0.90
C SER A 109 3.54 16.52 -1.20
N ALA A 110 4.85 16.41 -0.96
CA ALA A 110 5.57 15.14 -0.93
C ALA A 110 5.59 14.64 0.52
N PRO A 111 4.66 13.76 0.93
CA PRO A 111 4.39 13.47 2.34
C PRO A 111 5.56 12.80 3.07
N MET A 112 6.45 12.13 2.33
CA MET A 112 7.58 11.38 2.88
C MET A 112 8.91 12.13 2.82
N TYR A 113 8.95 13.30 2.19
CA TYR A 113 10.20 14.00 1.93
C TYR A 113 10.92 14.38 3.22
N GLU A 114 10.18 14.92 4.19
CA GLU A 114 10.71 15.35 5.49
C GLU A 114 11.36 14.19 6.27
N TYR A 115 10.83 12.97 6.16
CA TYR A 115 11.36 11.79 6.85
C TYR A 115 12.74 11.35 6.32
N CYS A 116 13.12 11.80 5.12
CA CYS A 116 14.39 11.42 4.51
C CYS A 116 15.57 12.28 5.00
N PHE A 117 15.35 13.24 5.91
CA PHE A 117 16.41 14.12 6.41
C PHE A 117 16.87 13.76 7.81
N LYS A 118 18.18 13.86 8.04
CA LYS A 118 18.79 13.80 9.36
C LYS A 118 19.30 15.18 9.73
N VAL A 119 18.98 15.62 10.94
CA VAL A 119 19.48 16.88 11.49
C VAL A 119 20.69 16.58 12.36
N GLY A 120 21.87 17.02 11.92
CA GLY A 120 23.10 17.00 12.71
C GLY A 120 23.42 18.38 13.25
N ARG A 121 24.01 18.47 14.45
CA ARG A 121 24.58 19.73 14.95
C ARG A 121 26.09 19.66 14.90
N LYS A 122 26.73 20.65 14.27
CA LYS A 122 28.19 20.81 14.26
C LYS A 122 28.51 22.25 14.63
N ASN A 123 29.28 22.45 15.71
CA ASN A 123 29.69 23.78 16.19
C ASN A 123 28.53 24.76 16.40
N GLY A 124 27.40 24.29 16.93
CA GLY A 124 26.21 25.12 17.17
C GLY A 124 25.33 25.37 15.93
N VAL A 125 25.76 24.96 14.73
CA VAL A 125 24.96 25.06 13.50
C VAL A 125 24.22 23.76 13.25
N ALA A 126 22.92 23.84 12.99
CA ALA A 126 22.11 22.71 12.57
C ALA A 126 22.25 22.50 11.05
N CYS A 127 22.83 21.37 10.65
CA CYS A 127 22.90 20.95 9.25
C CYS A 127 21.83 19.88 9.00
N ARG A 128 21.02 20.09 7.96
CA ARG A 128 20.00 19.15 7.50
C ARG A 128 20.54 18.42 6.27
N THR A 129 20.75 17.11 6.39
CA THR A 129 21.32 16.29 5.31
C THR A 129 20.31 15.25 4.85
N PHE A 130 20.12 15.12 3.54
CA PHE A 130 19.29 14.06 2.96
C PHE A 130 19.99 12.70 3.13
N SER A 131 19.26 11.73 3.65
CA SER A 131 19.71 10.35 3.84
C SER A 131 19.06 9.47 2.77
N THR A 132 19.86 9.07 1.78
CA THR A 132 19.43 8.11 0.76
C THR A 132 19.09 6.76 1.39
N ASN A 133 18.18 6.00 0.78
CA ASN A 133 17.73 4.69 1.26
C ASN A 133 17.10 4.72 2.66
N THR A 134 16.54 5.86 3.05
CA THR A 134 15.74 5.93 4.28
C THR A 134 14.54 5.00 4.13
N HIS A 135 14.30 4.18 5.14
CA HIS A 135 13.16 3.29 5.21
C HIS A 135 11.95 4.07 5.74
N VAL A 136 10.88 4.12 4.95
CA VAL A 136 9.61 4.73 5.34
C VAL A 136 8.49 3.70 5.21
N GLU A 137 7.46 3.83 6.04
CA GLU A 137 6.29 2.95 6.01
C GLU A 137 5.12 3.63 5.32
N VAL A 138 4.50 2.93 4.36
CA VAL A 138 3.28 3.37 3.70
C VAL A 138 2.27 2.24 3.73
N ASN A 139 1.06 2.53 4.20
CA ASN A 139 -0.02 1.57 4.33
C ASN A 139 -1.18 2.00 3.44
N LEU A 140 -1.67 1.09 2.59
CA LEU A 140 -2.92 1.25 1.88
C LEU A 140 -4.05 0.70 2.75
N VAL A 141 -4.85 1.58 3.33
CA VAL A 141 -5.97 1.21 4.20
C VAL A 141 -7.25 1.10 3.38
N VAL A 142 -7.95 -0.04 3.43
CA VAL A 142 -9.23 -0.22 2.73
C VAL A 142 -10.26 0.76 3.32
N LYS A 143 -10.92 1.53 2.44
CA LYS A 143 -11.97 2.47 2.83
C LYS A 143 -13.15 1.74 3.46
N LYS A 144 -13.81 2.38 4.42
CA LYS A 144 -15.00 1.84 5.11
C LYS A 144 -16.12 1.47 4.13
N GLU A 145 -16.37 2.29 3.12
CA GLU A 145 -17.39 2.01 2.07
C GLU A 145 -17.04 0.81 1.17
N VAL A 146 -15.76 0.47 1.05
CA VAL A 146 -15.29 -0.66 0.25
C VAL A 146 -15.29 -1.92 1.10
N TRP A 147 -14.98 -1.79 2.39
CA TRP A 147 -14.89 -2.91 3.31
C TRP A 147 -16.16 -3.77 3.33
N LYS A 148 -17.35 -3.16 3.33
CA LYS A 148 -18.63 -3.90 3.24
C LYS A 148 -18.71 -4.83 2.02
N ARG A 149 -18.19 -4.39 0.87
CA ARG A 149 -18.15 -5.21 -0.35
C ARG A 149 -17.12 -6.32 -0.26
N VAL A 150 -15.99 -6.05 0.42
CA VAL A 150 -14.94 -7.03 0.68
C VAL A 150 -15.44 -8.11 1.63
N GLU A 151 -16.14 -7.75 2.70
CA GLU A 151 -16.74 -8.71 3.64
C GLU A 151 -17.74 -9.64 2.95
N GLN A 152 -18.64 -9.06 2.14
CA GLN A 152 -19.59 -9.85 1.36
C GLN A 152 -18.89 -10.81 0.40
N TRP A 153 -17.86 -10.35 -0.30
CA TRP A 153 -17.07 -11.19 -1.18
C TRP A 153 -16.37 -12.33 -0.42
N ILE A 154 -15.79 -12.06 0.75
CA ILE A 154 -15.17 -13.09 1.61
C ILE A 154 -16.21 -14.13 2.01
N TRP A 155 -17.41 -13.69 2.41
CA TRP A 155 -18.50 -14.59 2.77
C TRP A 155 -18.94 -15.47 1.59
N ASP A 156 -19.11 -14.87 0.41
CA ASP A 156 -19.50 -15.60 -0.81
C ASP A 156 -18.42 -16.58 -1.28
N ALA A 157 -17.14 -16.27 -1.04
CA ALA A 157 -16.02 -17.19 -1.30
C ALA A 157 -16.04 -18.38 -0.33
N GLN A 158 -16.29 -18.13 0.96
CA GLN A 158 -16.42 -19.19 1.97
C GLN A 158 -17.57 -20.15 1.68
N VAL A 159 -18.73 -19.62 1.26
CA VAL A 159 -19.90 -20.45 0.90
C VAL A 159 -19.62 -21.31 -0.35
N ARG A 160 -18.85 -20.79 -1.32
CA ARG A 160 -18.44 -21.54 -2.51
C ARG A 160 -17.44 -22.66 -2.20
N ASP A 161 -16.50 -22.41 -1.27
CA ASP A 161 -15.47 -23.39 -0.87
C ASP A 161 -15.96 -24.44 0.15
N CYS A 162 -17.17 -24.30 0.70
CA CYS A 162 -17.80 -25.37 1.49
C CYS A 162 -18.10 -26.65 0.68
N GLY A 163 -17.83 -26.67 -0.63
CA GLY A 163 -17.79 -27.88 -1.48
C GLY A 163 -16.41 -28.55 -1.61
N SER A 164 -15.30 -27.83 -1.37
CA SER A 164 -13.95 -28.41 -1.37
C SER A 164 -12.91 -27.47 -0.73
N ALA A 165 -12.25 -27.93 0.34
CA ALA A 165 -10.98 -27.40 0.89
C ALA A 165 -10.97 -25.99 1.51
N MET A 166 -11.53 -25.91 2.72
CA MET A 166 -11.55 -24.81 3.68
C MET A 166 -10.16 -24.45 4.30
N SER A 167 -9.15 -24.03 3.52
CA SER A 167 -7.78 -23.86 4.07
C SER A 167 -7.10 -22.48 3.92
N GLN A 168 -7.40 -21.66 2.90
CA GLN A 168 -6.63 -20.40 2.71
C GLN A 168 -7.34 -19.13 3.18
N TYR A 169 -8.67 -19.06 3.12
CA TYR A 169 -9.44 -17.86 3.50
C TYR A 169 -9.50 -17.60 5.03
N LEU A 170 -9.23 -18.60 5.86
CA LEU A 170 -9.25 -18.46 7.33
C LEU A 170 -8.11 -17.58 7.88
N GLN A 171 -7.04 -17.37 7.10
CA GLN A 171 -5.95 -16.44 7.48
C GLN A 171 -6.37 -14.96 7.37
N TRP A 172 -7.45 -14.65 6.66
CA TRP A 172 -7.91 -13.28 6.40
C TRP A 172 -8.81 -12.72 7.52
N VAL A 173 -9.44 -13.59 8.31
CA VAL A 173 -10.55 -13.18 9.21
C VAL A 173 -10.33 -13.53 10.68
N SER A 174 -9.56 -14.54 11.08
CA SER A 174 -9.60 -15.01 12.47
C SER A 174 -8.55 -14.41 13.41
N PRO A 175 -8.98 -14.00 14.63
CA PRO A 175 -8.75 -14.90 15.77
C PRO A 175 -9.99 -15.14 16.65
N LEU A 176 -11.23 -14.99 16.14
CA LEU A 176 -12.45 -15.03 16.98
C LEU A 176 -13.38 -16.25 16.75
N TRP A 177 -12.91 -17.33 16.14
CA TRP A 177 -13.76 -18.50 15.86
C TRP A 177 -13.65 -19.69 16.85
N PRO A 178 -13.64 -19.47 18.17
CA PRO A 178 -14.18 -20.53 19.05
C PRO A 178 -15.21 -20.03 20.08
N LEU A 179 -16.06 -19.05 19.78
CA LEU A 179 -17.10 -18.58 20.71
C LEU A 179 -18.56 -18.67 20.21
N LEU A 180 -18.83 -19.43 19.15
CA LEU A 180 -20.20 -19.70 18.70
C LEU A 180 -20.43 -21.18 18.35
N LEU A 181 -20.05 -22.06 19.28
CA LEU A 181 -20.67 -23.39 19.46
C LEU A 181 -21.00 -23.56 20.94
#